data_AF-A0A3M6UM86-F1
#
_entry.id   AF-A0A3M6UM86-F1
#
_cell.length_a   1.000
_cell.length_b   1.000
_cell.length_c   1.000
_cell.angle_alpha   90.00
_cell.angle_beta   90.00
_cell.angle_gamma   90.00
#
_symmetry.space_group_name_H-M   'P 1'
#
loop_
_entity.id
_entity.type
_entity.pdbx_description
1 polymer ?
#
loop_
_entity_poly.entity_id
_entity_poly.type
_entity_poly.pdbx_seq_one_letter_code
_entity_poly.pdbx_strand_id
1 'polypeptide(L)'
;MLIQVQFLGISNKIGLCFTQQFVMESLLKDLKKHVTCSICLDTYTKPKTIACLHTFCCKCLERHALTSKKQGFYRCPECQAQIGIPEGKRFDNLPSSFLHNSLLSLLAIRRSGEGDEISCSTCQKKSAEINHCFDCEKFMCPECVKAHEVFRETLFQGHKVTPVRQFQATDYEALLKRQSFCTVNYHEKEVTKFFCVGCQSCVCQICIATDHKSHDVVPLEKAADDEKANIIARARLVKEMKEVCRGVIRELENTENELETNITTAKRQVSQATEQMMGKLRQLEREAITALENTRVSRIEKLHSGKASVFSLEKQLDQAFEFSNNLVERSSSSDIMLNKKNLEERIKDLIETTMPALPVSSCVEFVSTCEPESLSLGFTKFSKTDVQGSTVEGLDQNFQAGVEAELLICLKSSEGEISNTQHTDRVEIHIDPADQVSSLVTSEKEDGNFQAKFVAK
;
A
#
# COMPACT_ATOMS: atom_id res chain seq x y z
N MET A 1 8.29 -6.25 35.60
CA MET A 1 9.00 -6.66 36.83
C MET A 1 10.35 -7.22 36.40
N LEU A 2 11.41 -6.42 36.58
CA LEU A 2 12.80 -6.79 36.25
C LEU A 2 13.31 -7.83 37.26
N ILE A 3 14.04 -8.83 36.79
CA ILE A 3 15.12 -9.42 37.58
C ILE A 3 16.37 -9.40 36.69
N GLN A 4 17.16 -8.35 36.90
CA GLN A 4 18.51 -8.20 36.38
C GLN A 4 19.43 -8.66 37.52
N VAL A 5 20.12 -9.78 37.35
CA VAL A 5 21.09 -10.25 38.34
C VAL A 5 22.48 -9.82 37.88
N GLN A 6 23.00 -8.81 38.56
CA GLN A 6 24.39 -8.35 38.47
C GLN A 6 25.20 -9.15 39.51
N PHE A 7 26.26 -9.86 39.08
CA PHE A 7 27.28 -10.33 40.01
C PHE A 7 28.58 -9.55 39.74
N LEU A 8 28.81 -8.56 40.61
CA LEU A 8 30.09 -7.89 40.77
C LEU A 8 30.92 -8.68 41.79
N GLY A 9 32.12 -9.09 41.38
CA GLY A 9 33.24 -9.38 42.29
C GLY A 9 33.21 -10.70 43.05
N ILE A 10 33.43 -11.83 42.38
CA ILE A 10 34.04 -13.03 42.98
C ILE A 10 35.03 -13.62 41.98
N SER A 11 36.25 -13.90 42.44
CA SER A 11 37.40 -14.47 41.72
C SER A 11 37.00 -15.34 40.50
N ASN A 12 37.48 -14.94 39.31
CA ASN A 12 37.10 -15.45 37.98
C ASN A 12 37.06 -16.98 37.85
N LYS A 13 37.76 -17.75 38.68
CA LYS A 13 37.76 -19.23 38.61
C LYS A 13 36.48 -19.89 39.13
N ILE A 14 35.79 -19.31 40.13
CA ILE A 14 34.62 -19.95 40.76
C ILE A 14 33.33 -19.65 39.97
N GLY A 15 33.20 -18.45 39.40
CA GLY A 15 32.08 -18.08 38.53
C GLY A 15 32.07 -18.77 37.15
N LEU A 16 33.24 -19.09 36.59
CA LEU A 16 33.36 -19.87 35.36
C LEU A 16 32.92 -21.33 35.53
N CYS A 17 33.18 -21.94 36.70
CA CYS A 17 32.82 -23.34 36.97
C CYS A 17 31.30 -23.52 37.13
N PHE A 18 30.63 -22.63 37.89
CA PHE A 18 29.17 -22.66 38.08
C PHE A 18 28.40 -22.37 36.79
N THR A 19 28.89 -21.46 35.95
CA THR A 19 28.28 -21.16 34.65
C THR A 19 28.53 -22.27 33.62
N GLN A 20 29.71 -22.91 33.62
CA GLN A 20 29.99 -24.05 32.74
C GLN A 20 29.15 -25.28 33.06
N GLN A 21 28.98 -25.63 34.35
CA GLN A 21 28.14 -26.76 34.76
C GLN A 21 26.67 -26.57 34.34
N PHE A 22 26.11 -25.38 34.56
CA PHE A 22 24.74 -25.04 34.16
C PHE A 22 24.55 -25.04 32.62
N VAL A 23 25.55 -24.57 31.87
CA VAL A 23 25.52 -24.60 30.40
C VAL A 23 25.52 -26.04 29.87
N MET A 24 26.31 -26.93 30.47
CA MET A 24 26.36 -28.34 30.09
C MET A 24 25.07 -29.09 30.42
N GLU A 25 24.47 -28.86 31.59
CA GLU A 25 23.17 -29.45 31.94
C GLU A 25 22.05 -29.00 30.99
N SER A 26 22.04 -27.71 30.62
CA SER A 26 21.10 -27.18 29.63
C SER A 26 21.31 -27.80 28.25
N LEU A 27 22.56 -27.91 27.79
CA LEU A 27 22.88 -28.55 26.51
C LEU A 27 22.43 -30.01 26.48
N LEU A 28 22.67 -30.75 27.57
CA LEU A 28 22.23 -32.14 27.68
C LEU A 28 20.69 -32.20 27.61
N LYS A 29 19.96 -31.37 28.35
CA LYS A 29 18.48 -31.37 28.34
C LYS A 29 17.89 -31.25 26.93
N ASP A 30 18.47 -30.39 26.09
CA ASP A 30 18.01 -30.13 24.72
C ASP A 30 18.85 -30.80 23.63
N LEU A 31 19.71 -31.77 23.98
CA LEU A 31 20.71 -32.37 23.08
C LEU A 31 20.11 -32.87 21.76
N LYS A 32 18.91 -33.49 21.80
CA LYS A 32 18.21 -33.97 20.61
C LYS A 32 17.93 -32.83 19.61
N LYS A 33 17.54 -31.64 20.10
CA LYS A 33 17.27 -30.48 19.24
C LYS A 33 18.55 -30.00 18.55
N HIS A 34 19.68 -29.99 19.27
CA HIS A 34 20.97 -29.59 18.73
C HIS A 34 21.53 -30.54 17.66
N VAL A 35 20.98 -31.75 17.54
CA VAL A 35 21.39 -32.71 16.50
C VAL A 35 20.28 -33.06 15.51
N THR A 36 19.23 -32.24 15.43
CA THR A 36 18.15 -32.43 14.46
C THR A 36 18.40 -31.59 13.22
N CYS A 37 18.27 -32.20 12.05
CA CYS A 37 18.34 -31.54 10.75
C CYS A 37 17.06 -30.78 10.46
N SER A 38 17.15 -29.50 10.09
CA SER A 38 16.00 -28.66 9.78
C SER A 38 15.27 -29.02 8.48
N ILE A 39 15.88 -29.86 7.60
CA ILE A 39 15.24 -30.30 6.35
C ILE A 39 14.40 -31.57 6.57
N CYS A 40 14.97 -32.63 7.15
CA CYS A 40 14.25 -33.89 7.37
C CYS A 40 13.58 -33.99 8.74
N LEU A 41 13.84 -33.01 9.62
CA LEU A 41 13.34 -32.97 11.01
C LEU A 41 13.73 -34.22 11.83
N ASP A 42 14.81 -34.89 11.43
CA ASP A 42 15.35 -36.07 12.08
C ASP A 42 16.82 -35.86 12.47
N THR A 43 17.36 -36.76 13.28
CA THR A 43 18.74 -36.76 13.76
C THR A 43 19.72 -36.72 12.57
N TYR A 44 20.74 -35.86 12.67
CA TYR A 44 21.71 -35.69 11.60
C TYR A 44 22.34 -37.01 11.15
N THR A 45 22.33 -37.23 9.84
CA THR A 45 23.06 -38.32 9.19
C THR A 45 24.12 -37.71 8.29
N LYS A 46 25.40 -37.98 8.59
CA LYS A 46 26.57 -37.36 7.92
C LYS A 46 26.41 -35.83 7.82
N PRO A 47 26.41 -35.10 8.95
CA PRO A 47 26.18 -33.66 8.96
C PRO A 47 27.28 -32.90 8.20
N LYS A 48 26.87 -32.05 7.26
CA LYS A 48 27.73 -31.19 6.44
C LYS A 48 27.46 -29.72 6.74
N THR A 49 28.51 -28.95 6.97
CA THR A 49 28.45 -27.50 7.19
C THR A 49 28.75 -26.78 5.88
N ILE A 50 27.91 -25.80 5.53
CA ILE A 50 28.05 -24.99 4.30
C ILE A 50 28.63 -23.61 4.60
N ALA A 51 28.88 -22.80 3.56
CA ALA A 51 29.60 -21.53 3.68
C ALA A 51 28.92 -20.51 4.63
N CYS A 52 27.59 -20.56 4.81
CA CYS A 52 26.87 -19.74 5.78
C CYS A 52 26.82 -20.35 7.20
N LEU A 53 27.62 -21.39 7.47
CA LEU A 53 27.79 -22.08 8.76
C LEU A 53 26.58 -22.88 9.26
N HIS A 54 25.49 -22.98 8.49
CA HIS A 54 24.41 -23.93 8.78
C HIS A 54 24.82 -25.37 8.44
N THR A 55 24.23 -26.33 9.16
CA THR A 55 24.56 -27.75 9.04
C THR A 55 23.33 -28.57 8.67
N PHE A 56 23.49 -29.52 7.75
CA PHE A 56 22.41 -30.36 7.24
C PHE A 56 22.87 -31.80 7.05
N CYS A 57 21.97 -32.78 7.02
CA CYS A 57 22.33 -34.12 6.53
C CYS A 57 22.85 -34.02 5.09
N CYS A 58 23.92 -34.75 4.76
CA CYS A 58 24.52 -34.71 3.42
C CYS A 58 23.48 -34.92 2.30
N LYS A 59 22.65 -35.97 2.41
CA LYS A 59 21.59 -36.27 1.43
C LYS A 59 20.49 -35.22 1.38
N CYS A 60 20.14 -34.60 2.52
CA CYS A 60 19.13 -33.55 2.57
C CYS A 60 19.62 -32.30 1.84
N LEU A 61 20.86 -31.92 2.10
CA LEU A 61 21.51 -30.80 1.46
C LEU A 61 21.63 -31.01 -0.05
N GLU A 62 22.12 -32.17 -0.47
CA GLU A 62 22.26 -32.53 -1.88
C GLU A 62 20.91 -32.44 -2.61
N ARG A 63 19.86 -33.06 -2.07
CA ARG A 63 18.51 -32.99 -2.66
C ARG A 63 18.01 -31.56 -2.75
N HIS A 64 18.10 -30.79 -1.67
CA HIS A 64 17.66 -29.38 -1.64
C HIS A 64 18.41 -28.54 -2.67
N ALA A 65 19.74 -28.63 -2.67
CA ALA A 65 20.59 -27.87 -3.56
C ALA A 65 20.34 -28.22 -5.03
N LEU A 66 20.16 -29.49 -5.38
CA LEU A 66 19.93 -29.92 -6.75
C LEU A 66 18.53 -29.54 -7.28
N THR A 67 17.52 -29.49 -6.42
CA THR A 67 16.15 -29.08 -6.78
C THR A 67 16.00 -27.56 -6.86
N SER A 68 16.65 -26.81 -5.98
CA SER A 68 16.50 -25.36 -5.87
C SER A 68 17.55 -24.55 -6.65
N LYS A 69 18.51 -25.24 -7.31
CA LYS A 69 19.60 -24.56 -8.00
C LYS A 69 19.12 -23.61 -9.10
N LYS A 70 19.75 -22.45 -9.18
CA LYS A 70 19.69 -21.52 -10.31
C LYS A 70 21.10 -21.04 -10.60
N GLN A 71 21.52 -21.17 -11.86
CA GLN A 71 22.84 -20.68 -12.33
C GLN A 71 24.03 -21.17 -11.49
N GLY A 72 23.99 -22.41 -10.98
CA GLY A 72 25.09 -22.99 -10.18
C GLY A 72 25.07 -22.63 -8.69
N PHE A 73 24.06 -21.91 -8.21
CA PHE A 73 23.86 -21.57 -6.80
C PHE A 73 22.51 -22.07 -6.28
N TYR A 74 22.39 -22.22 -4.96
CA TYR A 74 21.14 -22.50 -4.26
C TYR A 74 21.05 -21.61 -3.00
N ARG A 75 19.86 -21.48 -2.42
CA ARG A 75 19.67 -20.72 -1.17
C ARG A 75 19.67 -21.65 0.03
N CYS A 76 20.37 -21.25 1.10
CA CYS A 76 20.32 -21.93 2.39
C CYS A 76 18.86 -22.01 2.89
N PRO A 77 18.37 -23.19 3.31
CA PRO A 77 17.03 -23.32 3.87
C PRO A 77 16.72 -22.42 5.05
N GLU A 78 17.73 -22.13 5.89
CA GLU A 78 17.53 -21.41 7.16
C GLU A 78 17.70 -19.88 7.02
N CYS A 79 18.79 -19.43 6.39
CA CYS A 79 19.10 -18.00 6.32
C CYS A 79 18.99 -17.40 4.92
N GLN A 80 18.58 -18.18 3.91
CA GLN A 80 18.46 -17.77 2.50
C GLN A 80 19.74 -17.25 1.84
N ALA A 81 20.90 -17.34 2.51
CA ALA A 81 22.19 -17.03 1.93
C ALA A 81 22.43 -17.84 0.64
N GLN A 82 23.02 -17.20 -0.36
CA GLN A 82 23.36 -17.84 -1.64
C GLN A 82 24.64 -18.66 -1.51
N ILE A 83 24.55 -19.95 -1.86
CA ILE A 83 25.63 -20.93 -1.71
C ILE A 83 25.92 -21.58 -3.05
N GLY A 84 27.20 -21.70 -3.41
CA GLY A 84 27.63 -22.38 -4.63
C GLY A 84 27.46 -23.89 -4.54
N ILE A 85 27.13 -24.54 -5.66
CA ILE A 85 27.13 -26.00 -5.75
C ILE A 85 28.58 -26.50 -5.70
N PRO A 86 28.91 -27.49 -4.84
CA PRO A 86 30.26 -28.06 -4.78
C PRO A 86 30.70 -28.63 -6.13
N GLU A 87 32.01 -28.55 -6.41
CA GLU A 87 32.59 -29.07 -7.64
C GLU A 87 32.29 -30.57 -7.81
N GLY A 88 31.92 -30.97 -9.03
CA GLY A 88 31.49 -32.34 -9.33
C GLY A 88 30.24 -32.80 -8.57
N LYS A 89 29.49 -31.88 -7.94
CA LYS A 89 28.33 -32.17 -7.07
C LYS A 89 28.65 -33.10 -5.91
N ARG A 90 29.90 -33.12 -5.44
CA ARG A 90 30.35 -33.98 -4.35
C ARG A 90 30.10 -33.34 -2.99
N PHE A 91 28.85 -33.40 -2.52
CA PHE A 91 28.45 -32.88 -1.20
C PHE A 91 29.15 -33.61 -0.03
N ASP A 92 29.58 -34.86 -0.24
CA ASP A 92 30.36 -35.61 0.76
C ASP A 92 31.74 -34.98 1.06
N ASN A 93 32.27 -34.16 0.15
CA ASN A 93 33.54 -33.44 0.35
C ASN A 93 33.39 -32.16 1.16
N LEU A 94 32.15 -31.73 1.44
CA LEU A 94 31.92 -30.59 2.30
C LEU A 94 32.43 -30.86 3.73
N PRO A 95 32.86 -29.82 4.45
CA PRO A 95 33.31 -29.97 5.84
C PRO A 95 32.25 -30.67 6.69
N SER A 96 32.67 -31.75 7.35
CA SER A 96 31.84 -32.40 8.35
C SER A 96 31.81 -31.53 9.60
N SER A 97 30.63 -31.38 10.21
CA SER A 97 30.54 -30.57 11.43
C SER A 97 31.08 -31.34 12.63
N PHE A 98 32.29 -31.00 13.09
CA PHE A 98 32.90 -31.62 14.27
C PHE A 98 32.02 -31.51 15.51
N LEU A 99 31.43 -30.34 15.76
CA LEU A 99 30.51 -30.12 16.87
C LEU A 99 29.31 -31.08 16.81
N HIS A 100 28.60 -31.15 15.69
CA HIS A 100 27.41 -32.01 15.59
C HIS A 100 27.79 -33.50 15.65
N ASN A 101 28.93 -33.92 15.09
CA ASN A 101 29.41 -35.29 15.24
C ASN A 101 29.73 -35.64 16.70
N SER A 102 30.34 -34.71 17.46
CA SER A 102 30.58 -34.87 18.89
C SER A 102 29.27 -34.94 19.68
N LEU A 103 28.29 -34.08 19.36
CA LEU A 103 26.96 -34.10 20.00
C LEU A 103 26.15 -35.36 19.64
N LEU A 104 26.25 -35.87 18.42
CA LEU A 104 25.67 -37.16 18.02
C LEU A 104 26.28 -38.31 18.81
N SER A 105 27.61 -38.28 19.00
CA SER A 105 28.31 -39.26 19.83
C SER A 105 27.84 -39.19 21.28
N LEU A 106 27.72 -37.99 21.85
CA LEU A 106 27.14 -37.80 23.18
C LEU A 106 25.71 -38.32 23.28
N LEU A 107 24.88 -38.07 22.27
CA LEU A 107 23.49 -38.53 22.27
C LEU A 107 23.42 -40.07 22.32
N ALA A 108 24.29 -40.75 21.56
CA ALA A 108 24.40 -42.20 21.61
C ALA A 108 24.85 -42.70 22.99
N ILE A 109 25.85 -42.05 23.60
CA ILE A 109 26.35 -42.36 24.94
C ILE A 109 25.25 -42.21 25.98
N ARG A 110 24.52 -41.09 25.95
CA ARG A 110 23.44 -40.83 26.90
C ARG A 110 22.32 -41.87 26.80
N ARG A 111 21.89 -42.21 25.58
CA ARG A 111 20.88 -43.25 25.37
C ARG A 111 21.33 -44.60 25.92
N SER A 112 22.63 -44.89 25.92
CA SER A 112 23.14 -46.11 26.54
C SER A 112 23.05 -46.11 28.06
N GLY A 113 23.22 -44.96 28.70
CA GLY A 113 22.88 -44.78 30.12
C GLY A 113 21.40 -45.03 30.42
N GLU A 114 20.52 -44.94 29.40
CA GLU A 114 19.08 -45.18 29.46
C GLU A 114 18.70 -46.62 29.01
N GLY A 115 19.67 -47.46 28.64
CA GLY A 115 19.47 -48.88 28.31
C GLY A 115 19.86 -49.30 26.88
N ASP A 116 20.24 -48.38 26.00
CA ASP A 116 20.72 -48.73 24.66
C ASP A 116 22.10 -49.42 24.68
N GLU A 117 22.34 -50.32 23.74
CA GLU A 117 23.62 -51.02 23.65
C GLU A 117 24.71 -50.20 22.93
N ILE A 118 25.89 -50.12 23.54
CA ILE A 118 27.11 -49.57 22.91
C ILE A 118 28.13 -50.70 22.69
N SER A 119 28.90 -50.58 21.61
CA SER A 119 29.98 -51.52 21.30
C SER A 119 31.21 -51.22 22.15
N CYS A 120 31.72 -52.24 22.84
CA CYS A 120 32.98 -52.19 23.56
C CYS A 120 34.14 -51.91 22.60
N SER A 121 34.95 -50.89 22.88
CA SER A 121 36.07 -50.48 22.02
C SER A 121 37.19 -51.52 21.93
N THR A 122 37.23 -52.47 22.87
CA THR A 122 38.29 -53.49 22.95
C THR A 122 37.86 -54.80 22.27
N CYS A 123 36.67 -55.32 22.59
CA CYS A 123 36.21 -56.63 22.11
C CYS A 123 35.07 -56.56 21.07
N GLN A 124 34.60 -55.36 20.74
CA GLN A 124 33.52 -55.09 19.78
C GLN A 124 32.15 -55.71 20.12
N LYS A 125 32.00 -56.34 21.30
CA LYS A 125 30.70 -56.82 21.79
C LYS A 125 29.82 -55.64 22.21
N LYS A 126 28.53 -55.72 21.91
CA LYS A 126 27.52 -54.77 22.37
C LYS A 126 27.11 -55.07 23.82
N SER A 127 26.89 -54.03 24.61
CA SER A 127 26.43 -54.14 25.99
C SER A 127 25.67 -52.88 26.40
N ALA A 128 24.60 -53.04 27.18
CA ALA A 128 23.89 -51.95 27.85
C ALA A 128 24.62 -51.48 29.13
N GLU A 129 25.49 -52.30 29.70
CA GLU A 129 26.29 -51.96 30.88
C GLU A 129 27.71 -51.55 30.47
N ILE A 130 27.80 -50.38 29.83
CA ILE A 130 29.06 -49.85 29.33
C ILE A 130 29.71 -48.88 30.33
N ASN A 131 31.03 -49.00 30.47
CA ASN A 131 31.86 -48.10 31.27
C ASN A 131 32.80 -47.34 30.34
N HIS A 132 33.25 -46.16 30.76
CA HIS A 132 34.27 -45.40 30.05
C HIS A 132 35.50 -45.21 30.92
N CYS A 133 36.66 -45.53 30.37
CA CYS A 133 37.94 -45.15 30.96
C CYS A 133 38.41 -43.85 30.29
N PHE A 134 38.50 -42.76 31.05
CA PHE A 134 38.85 -41.44 30.51
C PHE A 134 40.30 -41.36 30.05
N ASP A 135 41.20 -42.07 30.73
CA ASP A 135 42.64 -42.09 30.40
C ASP A 135 42.94 -42.98 29.19
N CYS A 136 42.21 -44.08 29.03
CA CYS A 136 42.29 -44.91 27.83
C CYS A 136 41.43 -44.38 26.67
N GLU A 137 40.55 -43.41 26.93
CA GLU A 137 39.51 -42.91 26.03
C GLU A 137 38.67 -44.02 25.36
N LYS A 138 38.36 -45.09 26.12
CA LYS A 138 37.69 -46.30 25.60
C LYS A 138 36.43 -46.67 26.35
N PHE A 139 35.43 -47.14 25.61
CA PHE A 139 34.25 -47.80 26.16
C PHE A 139 34.52 -49.28 26.41
N MET A 140 34.17 -49.77 27.59
CA MET A 140 34.48 -51.13 28.05
C MET A 140 33.22 -51.82 28.56
N CYS A 141 32.95 -53.02 28.04
CA CYS A 141 31.96 -53.91 28.63
C CYS A 141 32.46 -54.47 29.98
N PRO A 142 31.59 -55.07 30.80
CA PRO A 142 31.97 -55.52 32.15
C PRO A 142 33.17 -56.47 32.16
N GLU A 143 33.32 -57.34 31.16
CA GLU A 143 34.47 -58.24 31.03
C GLU A 143 35.77 -57.48 30.76
N CYS A 144 35.73 -56.47 29.90
CA CYS A 144 36.90 -55.64 29.62
C CYS A 144 37.27 -54.73 30.79
N VAL A 145 36.29 -54.28 31.58
CA VAL A 145 36.56 -53.55 32.84
C VAL A 145 37.26 -54.47 33.84
N LYS A 146 36.80 -55.72 34.01
CA LYS A 146 37.49 -56.68 34.89
C LYS A 146 38.93 -56.92 34.45
N ALA A 147 39.16 -57.09 33.15
CA ALA A 147 40.51 -57.23 32.61
C ALA A 147 41.35 -55.97 32.83
N HIS A 148 40.76 -54.78 32.69
CA HIS A 148 41.41 -53.51 32.96
C HIS A 148 41.81 -53.37 34.45
N GLU A 149 40.92 -53.75 35.36
CA GLU A 149 41.16 -53.71 36.81
C GLU A 149 42.29 -54.67 37.24
N VAL A 150 42.41 -55.84 36.60
CA VAL A 150 43.51 -56.81 36.89
C VAL A 150 44.89 -56.18 36.69
N PHE A 151 45.04 -55.24 35.75
CA PHE A 151 46.30 -54.55 35.49
C PHE A 151 46.36 -53.14 36.11
N ARG A 152 45.46 -52.81 37.04
CA ARG A 152 45.39 -51.48 37.66
C ARG A 152 46.68 -51.08 38.36
N GLU A 153 47.29 -51.96 39.14
CA GLU A 153 48.50 -51.64 39.90
C GLU A 153 49.77 -51.58 39.05
N THR A 154 49.72 -52.03 37.79
CA THR A 154 50.92 -52.15 36.94
C THR A 154 50.88 -51.26 35.70
N LEU A 155 49.77 -51.27 34.95
CA LEU A 155 49.65 -50.60 33.65
C LEU A 155 48.61 -49.48 33.63
N PHE A 156 47.63 -49.51 34.53
CA PHE A 156 46.49 -48.59 34.51
C PHE A 156 46.32 -47.83 35.83
N GLN A 157 47.43 -47.56 36.52
CA GLN A 157 47.41 -46.92 37.83
C GLN A 157 46.86 -45.50 37.70
N GLY A 158 45.85 -45.18 38.50
CA GLY A 158 45.20 -43.86 38.50
C GLY A 158 44.14 -43.65 37.41
N HIS A 159 43.88 -44.65 36.54
CA HIS A 159 42.86 -44.50 35.51
C HIS A 159 41.46 -44.33 36.12
N LYS A 160 40.70 -43.33 35.63
CA LYS A 160 39.31 -43.11 36.01
C LYS A 160 38.39 -43.92 35.10
N VAL A 161 37.76 -44.95 35.67
CA VAL A 161 36.70 -45.73 35.02
C VAL A 161 35.35 -45.35 35.62
N THR A 162 34.39 -45.00 34.78
CA THR A 162 33.05 -44.58 35.24
C THR A 162 31.95 -45.27 34.42
N PRO A 163 30.93 -45.86 35.06
CA PRO A 163 29.75 -46.37 34.36
C PRO A 163 29.02 -45.23 33.63
N VAL A 164 28.63 -45.43 32.38
CA VAL A 164 27.95 -44.38 31.59
C VAL A 164 26.65 -43.93 32.25
N ARG A 165 25.90 -44.84 32.87
CA ARG A 165 24.68 -44.55 33.64
C ARG A 165 24.89 -43.61 34.84
N GLN A 166 26.14 -43.42 35.29
CA GLN A 166 26.51 -42.57 36.42
C GLN A 166 27.20 -41.27 35.99
N PHE A 167 27.31 -41.00 34.69
CA PHE A 167 27.95 -39.79 34.19
C PHE A 167 27.27 -38.53 34.71
N GLN A 168 28.09 -37.62 35.23
CA GLN A 168 27.71 -36.27 35.59
C GLN A 168 27.97 -35.31 34.42
N ALA A 169 27.48 -34.08 34.51
CA ALA A 169 27.67 -33.07 33.46
C ALA A 169 29.17 -32.87 33.08
N THR A 170 30.07 -32.94 34.06
CA THR A 170 31.52 -32.83 33.88
C THR A 170 32.12 -34.01 33.11
N ASP A 171 31.55 -35.22 33.23
CA ASP A 171 31.98 -36.40 32.48
C ASP A 171 31.63 -36.27 31.00
N TYR A 172 30.42 -35.78 30.69
CA TYR A 172 30.00 -35.46 29.32
C TYR A 172 30.82 -34.32 28.71
N GLU A 173 31.18 -33.32 29.52
CA GLU A 173 32.04 -32.21 29.09
C GLU A 173 33.46 -32.69 28.72
N ALA A 174 34.04 -33.58 29.53
CA ALA A 174 35.34 -34.18 29.24
C ALA A 174 35.33 -34.94 27.90
N LEU A 175 34.25 -35.65 27.59
CA LEU A 175 34.07 -36.34 26.31
C LEU A 175 33.96 -35.40 25.11
N LEU A 176 33.37 -34.22 25.28
CA LEU A 176 33.29 -33.21 24.20
C LEU A 176 34.62 -32.53 23.94
N LYS A 177 35.41 -32.30 25.00
CA LYS A 177 36.69 -31.59 24.94
C LYS A 177 37.89 -32.49 24.65
N ARG A 178 37.67 -33.79 24.45
CA ARG A 178 38.75 -34.73 24.10
C ARG A 178 39.49 -34.30 22.83
N GLN A 179 40.80 -34.48 22.83
CA GLN A 179 41.64 -34.16 21.69
C GLN A 179 41.41 -35.17 20.56
N SER A 180 41.49 -34.71 19.31
CA SER A 180 41.33 -35.58 18.16
C SER A 180 42.60 -36.39 17.88
N PHE A 181 42.43 -37.58 17.32
CA PHE A 181 43.51 -38.34 16.72
C PHE A 181 44.04 -37.65 15.45
N CYS A 182 45.30 -37.89 15.15
CA CYS A 182 45.95 -37.37 13.95
C CYS A 182 45.30 -37.95 12.69
N THR A 183 45.10 -37.10 11.68
CA THR A 183 44.52 -37.50 10.40
C THR A 183 45.57 -37.89 9.35
N VAL A 184 46.86 -37.80 9.70
CA VAL A 184 47.97 -38.19 8.81
C VAL A 184 48.10 -39.71 8.80
N ASN A 185 48.29 -40.27 7.60
CA ASN A 185 48.47 -41.71 7.41
C ASN A 185 49.61 -42.24 8.30
N TYR A 186 49.39 -43.40 8.91
CA TYR A 186 50.28 -44.06 9.89
C TYR A 186 50.36 -43.39 11.27
N HIS A 187 49.72 -42.23 11.47
CA HIS A 187 49.67 -41.54 12.76
C HIS A 187 48.28 -41.63 13.41
N GLU A 188 47.35 -42.42 12.87
CA GLU A 188 45.93 -42.41 13.24
C GLU A 188 45.66 -42.81 14.70
N LYS A 189 46.65 -43.38 15.38
CA LYS A 189 46.61 -43.73 16.81
C LYS A 189 47.16 -42.64 17.72
N GLU A 190 47.82 -41.63 17.17
CA GLU A 190 48.46 -40.55 17.92
C GLU A 190 47.49 -39.40 18.18
N VAL A 191 47.51 -38.88 19.39
CA VAL A 191 46.68 -37.73 19.77
C VAL A 191 47.35 -36.43 19.35
N THR A 192 46.56 -35.51 18.77
CA THR A 192 47.04 -34.18 18.41
C THR A 192 47.09 -33.27 19.64
N LYS A 193 48.31 -32.95 20.08
CA LYS A 193 48.58 -32.12 21.27
C LYS A 193 49.22 -30.76 20.93
N PHE A 194 49.57 -30.56 19.67
CA PHE A 194 50.30 -29.39 19.22
C PHE A 194 49.64 -28.77 17.99
N PHE A 195 49.95 -27.50 17.75
CA PHE A 195 49.50 -26.74 16.59
C PHE A 195 50.71 -26.20 15.83
N CYS A 196 50.78 -26.50 14.55
CA CYS A 196 51.81 -25.95 13.67
C CYS A 196 51.34 -24.60 13.13
N VAL A 197 52.02 -23.52 13.52
CA VAL A 197 51.63 -22.14 13.17
C VAL A 197 51.78 -21.89 11.66
N GLY A 198 52.86 -22.38 11.06
CA GLY A 198 53.11 -22.21 9.62
C GLY A 198 52.11 -22.95 8.74
N CYS A 199 51.67 -24.14 9.16
CA CYS A 199 50.73 -24.97 8.39
C CYS A 199 49.26 -24.78 8.78
N GLN A 200 48.99 -24.06 9.88
CA GLN A 200 47.64 -23.88 10.44
C GLN A 200 46.90 -25.21 10.68
N SER A 201 47.60 -26.19 11.26
CA SER A 201 47.08 -27.54 11.46
C SER A 201 47.42 -28.13 12.83
N CYS A 202 46.53 -28.96 13.38
CA CYS A 202 46.78 -29.75 14.58
C CYS A 202 47.70 -30.93 14.24
N VAL A 203 48.76 -31.13 15.02
CA VAL A 203 49.81 -32.13 14.76
C VAL A 203 50.09 -32.99 16.00
N CYS A 204 50.48 -34.24 15.78
CA CYS A 204 50.95 -35.14 16.83
C CYS A 204 52.48 -35.10 16.96
N GLN A 205 53.03 -35.82 17.94
CA GLN A 205 54.49 -35.86 18.16
C GLN A 205 55.26 -36.43 16.97
N ILE A 206 54.69 -37.43 16.27
CA ILE A 206 55.32 -38.00 15.08
C ILE A 206 55.37 -36.97 13.95
N CYS A 207 54.26 -36.23 13.70
CA CYS A 207 54.23 -35.15 12.70
C CYS A 207 55.31 -34.09 12.92
N ILE A 208 55.58 -33.72 14.18
CA ILE A 208 56.66 -32.78 14.52
C ILE A 208 58.01 -33.36 14.12
N ALA A 209 58.22 -34.65 14.37
CA ALA A 209 59.44 -35.37 14.04
C ALA A 209 59.54 -35.79 12.56
N THR A 210 58.52 -35.57 11.72
CA THR A 210 58.53 -35.92 10.29
C THR A 210 58.40 -34.68 9.42
N ASP A 211 57.17 -34.21 9.21
CA ASP A 211 56.78 -33.27 8.17
C ASP A 211 56.85 -31.81 8.66
N HIS A 212 56.93 -31.61 9.98
CA HIS A 212 56.91 -30.29 10.62
C HIS A 212 58.20 -29.97 11.40
N LYS A 213 59.32 -30.65 11.11
CA LYS A 213 60.61 -30.50 11.84
C LYS A 213 61.12 -29.07 11.93
N SER A 214 60.90 -28.28 10.88
CA SER A 214 61.42 -26.92 10.75
C SER A 214 60.34 -25.85 10.91
N HIS A 215 59.12 -26.24 11.31
CA HIS A 215 58.03 -25.30 11.52
C HIS A 215 57.91 -24.90 12.98
N ASP A 216 57.38 -23.70 13.21
CA ASP A 216 57.01 -23.28 14.56
C ASP A 216 55.79 -24.07 15.03
N VAL A 217 55.93 -24.70 16.20
CA VAL A 217 54.94 -25.58 16.80
C VAL A 217 54.75 -25.22 18.26
N VAL A 218 53.49 -24.96 18.63
CA VAL A 218 53.10 -24.57 19.98
C VAL A 218 52.13 -25.59 20.58
N PRO A 219 51.97 -25.66 21.92
CA PRO A 219 50.92 -26.47 22.53
C PRO A 219 49.54 -26.07 21.99
N LEU A 220 48.73 -27.06 21.63
CA LEU A 220 47.42 -26.84 20.99
C LEU A 220 46.48 -26.01 21.87
N GLU A 221 46.47 -26.27 23.17
CA GLU A 221 45.63 -25.54 24.13
C GLU A 221 45.98 -24.05 24.18
N LYS A 222 47.27 -23.71 24.16
CA LYS A 222 47.74 -22.33 24.12
C LYS A 222 47.27 -21.63 22.84
N ALA A 223 47.50 -22.26 21.68
CA ALA A 223 47.04 -21.71 20.40
C ALA A 223 45.52 -21.53 20.36
N ALA A 224 44.77 -22.48 20.90
CA ALA A 224 43.32 -22.41 20.98
C ALA A 224 42.84 -21.30 21.93
N ASP A 225 43.49 -21.09 23.08
CA ASP A 225 43.14 -20.02 24.01
C ASP A 225 43.38 -18.63 23.42
N ASP A 226 44.50 -18.45 22.70
CA ASP A 226 44.79 -17.20 21.98
C ASP A 226 43.74 -16.94 20.88
N GLU A 227 43.39 -17.96 20.08
CA GLU A 227 42.41 -17.79 19.00
C GLU A 227 40.96 -17.68 19.51
N LYS A 228 40.61 -18.27 20.66
CA LYS A 228 39.29 -18.07 21.30
C LYS A 228 39.04 -16.59 21.57
N ALA A 229 40.04 -15.84 22.04
CA ALA A 229 39.92 -14.41 22.27
C ALA A 229 39.60 -13.65 20.97
N ASN A 230 40.28 -14.00 19.87
CA ASN A 230 40.03 -13.44 18.55
C ASN A 230 38.63 -13.76 18.02
N ILE A 231 38.19 -15.02 18.15
CA ILE A 231 36.84 -15.45 17.75
C ILE A 231 35.78 -14.69 18.55
N ILE A 232 35.95 -14.54 19.86
CA ILE A 232 35.03 -13.77 20.71
C ILE A 232 34.99 -12.30 20.28
N ALA A 233 36.15 -11.69 19.98
CA ALA A 233 36.20 -10.31 19.49
C ALA A 233 35.46 -10.15 18.16
N ARG A 234 35.70 -11.03 17.17
CA ARG A 234 34.98 -11.00 15.89
C ARG A 234 33.48 -11.27 16.05
N ALA A 235 33.09 -12.17 16.96
CA ALA A 235 31.68 -12.43 17.25
C ALA A 235 30.96 -11.21 17.84
N ARG A 236 31.66 -10.36 18.60
CA ARG A 236 31.11 -9.08 19.08
C ARG A 236 30.82 -8.11 17.92
N LEU A 237 31.72 -8.02 16.93
CA LEU A 237 31.48 -7.20 15.74
C LEU A 237 30.23 -7.65 14.97
N VAL A 238 30.05 -8.96 14.80
CA VAL A 238 28.83 -9.52 14.18
C VAL A 238 27.59 -9.20 15.01
N LYS A 239 27.67 -9.25 16.33
CA LYS A 239 26.58 -8.88 17.23
C LYS A 239 26.22 -7.40 17.11
N GLU A 240 27.20 -6.51 17.06
CA GLU A 240 26.98 -5.07 16.87
C GLU A 240 26.32 -4.80 15.51
N MET A 241 26.82 -5.41 14.44
CA MET A 241 26.20 -5.30 13.11
C MET A 241 24.77 -5.83 13.10
N LYS A 242 24.47 -6.91 13.82
CA LYS A 242 23.10 -7.42 13.97
C LYS A 242 22.16 -6.41 14.62
N GLU A 243 22.61 -5.67 15.64
CA GLU A 243 21.80 -4.62 16.25
C GLU A 243 21.59 -3.43 15.31
N VAL A 244 22.60 -3.08 14.49
CA VAL A 244 22.44 -2.08 13.41
C VAL A 244 21.35 -2.53 12.43
N CYS A 245 21.41 -3.77 11.93
CA CYS A 245 20.37 -4.31 11.04
C CYS A 245 18.97 -4.25 11.66
N ARG A 246 18.83 -4.56 12.96
CA ARG A 246 17.55 -4.42 13.68
C ARG A 246 17.08 -2.97 13.77
N GLY A 247 18.00 -2.01 13.88
CA GLY A 247 17.69 -0.58 13.78
C GLY A 247 17.05 -0.25 12.44
N VAL A 248 17.72 -0.62 11.34
CA VAL A 248 17.24 -0.37 9.97
C VAL A 248 15.89 -1.03 9.71
N ILE A 249 15.67 -2.27 10.16
CA ILE A 249 14.37 -2.95 10.00
C ILE A 249 13.25 -2.14 10.68
N ARG A 250 13.47 -1.66 11.91
CA ARG A 250 12.47 -0.83 12.60
C ARG A 250 12.20 0.50 11.89
N GLU A 251 13.23 1.12 11.32
CA GLU A 251 13.07 2.36 10.54
C GLU A 251 12.23 2.13 9.28
N LEU A 252 12.45 1.00 8.59
CA LEU A 252 11.63 0.60 7.44
C LEU A 252 10.17 0.37 7.83
N GLU A 253 9.92 -0.38 8.91
CA GLU A 253 8.58 -0.63 9.44
C GLU A 253 7.87 0.68 9.85
N ASN A 254 8.59 1.61 10.49
CA ASN A 254 8.03 2.92 10.84
C ASN A 254 7.68 3.74 9.59
N THR A 255 8.57 3.76 8.60
CA THR A 255 8.36 4.49 7.33
C THR A 255 7.16 3.94 6.57
N GLU A 256 6.98 2.61 6.55
CA GLU A 256 5.82 1.95 5.94
C GLU A 256 4.51 2.41 6.61
N ASN A 257 4.47 2.42 7.95
CA ASN A 257 3.29 2.89 8.69
C ASN A 257 3.01 4.38 8.45
N GLU A 258 4.04 5.23 8.44
CA GLU A 258 3.90 6.66 8.14
C GLU A 258 3.37 6.88 6.72
N LEU A 259 3.86 6.12 5.73
CA LEU A 259 3.38 6.20 4.36
C LEU A 259 1.88 5.88 4.26
N GLU A 260 1.42 4.81 4.92
CA GLU A 260 -0.01 4.44 4.92
C GLU A 260 -0.90 5.52 5.56
N THR A 261 -0.46 6.11 6.67
CA THR A 261 -1.20 7.20 7.32
C THR A 261 -1.24 8.47 6.46
N ASN A 262 -0.14 8.80 5.78
CA ASN A 262 -0.04 9.93 4.86
C ASN A 262 -0.93 9.73 3.64
N ILE A 263 -0.94 8.53 3.03
CA ILE A 263 -1.82 8.19 1.91
C ILE A 263 -3.29 8.31 2.32
N THR A 264 -3.65 7.81 3.51
CA THR A 264 -5.02 7.93 4.04
C THR A 264 -5.43 9.38 4.24
N THR A 265 -4.52 10.21 4.77
CA THR A 265 -4.76 11.65 4.96
C THR A 265 -4.91 12.36 3.61
N ALA A 266 -4.05 12.07 2.63
CA ALA A 266 -4.12 12.65 1.30
C ALA A 266 -5.43 12.28 0.58
N LYS A 267 -5.87 11.02 0.67
CA LYS A 267 -7.19 10.59 0.15
C LYS A 267 -8.33 11.41 0.75
N ARG A 268 -8.32 11.62 2.08
CA ARG A 268 -9.32 12.45 2.78
C ARG A 268 -9.27 13.91 2.31
N GLN A 269 -8.08 14.48 2.11
CA GLN A 269 -7.92 15.85 1.62
C GLN A 269 -8.49 16.02 0.20
N VAL A 270 -8.26 15.05 -0.70
CA VAL A 270 -8.87 15.04 -2.03
C VAL A 270 -10.39 15.04 -1.93
N SER A 271 -10.98 14.13 -1.15
CA SER A 271 -12.43 14.10 -0.94
C SER A 271 -12.98 15.41 -0.36
N GLN A 272 -12.27 16.01 0.60
CA GLN A 272 -12.66 17.28 1.21
C GLN A 272 -12.62 18.44 0.20
N ALA A 273 -11.60 18.49 -0.65
CA ALA A 273 -11.49 19.51 -1.70
C ALA A 273 -12.64 19.37 -2.73
N THR A 274 -12.99 18.15 -3.12
CA THR A 274 -14.13 17.89 -4.00
C THR A 274 -15.44 18.34 -3.36
N GLU A 275 -15.68 18.01 -2.09
CA GLU A 275 -16.90 18.42 -1.39
C GLU A 275 -17.02 19.95 -1.28
N GLN A 276 -15.90 20.64 -1.03
CA GLN A 276 -15.87 22.11 -1.02
C GLN A 276 -16.25 22.71 -2.38
N MET A 277 -15.74 22.13 -3.48
CA MET A 277 -16.07 22.58 -4.83
C MET A 277 -17.54 22.33 -5.17
N MET A 278 -18.06 21.14 -4.84
CA MET A 278 -19.50 20.82 -5.00
C MET A 278 -20.38 21.77 -4.18
N GLY A 279 -19.94 22.12 -2.95
CA GLY A 279 -20.63 23.09 -2.11
C GLY A 279 -20.74 24.47 -2.75
N LYS A 280 -19.66 24.96 -3.37
CA LYS A 280 -19.67 26.24 -4.11
C LYS A 280 -20.58 26.18 -5.33
N LEU A 281 -20.54 25.10 -6.11
CA LEU A 281 -21.42 24.94 -7.28
C LEU A 281 -22.90 24.96 -6.89
N ARG A 282 -23.28 24.22 -5.84
CA ARG A 282 -24.64 24.25 -5.29
C ARG A 282 -25.05 25.64 -4.78
N GLN A 283 -24.09 26.41 -4.26
CA GLN A 283 -24.37 27.77 -3.81
C GLN A 283 -24.67 28.70 -4.98
N LEU A 284 -23.85 28.67 -6.02
CA LEU A 284 -24.05 29.48 -7.22
C LEU A 284 -25.35 29.10 -7.96
N GLU A 285 -25.70 27.82 -7.99
CA GLU A 285 -27.00 27.35 -8.51
C GLU A 285 -28.16 28.00 -7.76
N ARG A 286 -28.13 27.98 -6.41
CA ARG A 286 -29.17 28.61 -5.59
C ARG A 286 -29.27 30.11 -5.84
N GLU A 287 -28.14 30.79 -6.01
CA GLU A 287 -28.09 32.23 -6.29
C GLU A 287 -28.72 32.56 -7.66
N ALA A 288 -28.39 31.80 -8.70
CA ALA A 288 -28.96 31.97 -10.04
C ALA A 288 -30.48 31.74 -10.05
N ILE A 289 -30.96 30.68 -9.39
CA ILE A 289 -32.41 30.40 -9.27
C ILE A 289 -33.10 31.52 -8.49
N THR A 290 -32.51 31.99 -7.39
CA THR A 290 -33.07 33.08 -6.58
C THR A 290 -33.17 34.38 -7.38
N ALA A 291 -32.17 34.68 -8.22
CA ALA A 291 -32.21 35.85 -9.11
C ALA A 291 -33.34 35.78 -10.14
N LEU A 292 -33.59 34.59 -10.71
CA LEU A 292 -34.72 34.35 -11.62
C LEU A 292 -36.06 34.55 -10.91
N GLU A 293 -36.22 33.98 -9.71
CA GLU A 293 -37.45 34.13 -8.91
C GLU A 293 -37.72 35.58 -8.53
N ASN A 294 -36.69 36.33 -8.09
CA ASN A 294 -36.82 37.76 -7.79
C ASN A 294 -37.23 38.57 -9.04
N THR A 295 -36.68 38.22 -10.20
CA THR A 295 -37.07 38.85 -11.47
C THR A 295 -38.52 38.54 -11.82
N ARG A 296 -38.96 37.29 -11.62
CA ARG A 296 -40.35 36.88 -11.83
C ARG A 296 -41.30 37.72 -10.99
N VAL A 297 -41.03 37.83 -9.69
CA VAL A 297 -41.84 38.64 -8.75
C VAL A 297 -41.92 40.09 -9.24
N SER A 298 -40.79 40.73 -9.51
CA SER A 298 -40.76 42.13 -9.96
C SER A 298 -41.50 42.37 -11.29
N ARG A 299 -41.39 41.47 -12.26
CA ARG A 299 -42.10 41.59 -13.55
C ARG A 299 -43.61 41.39 -13.40
N ILE A 300 -44.04 40.42 -12.60
CA ILE A 300 -45.47 40.18 -12.30
C ILE A 300 -46.07 41.40 -11.60
N GLU A 301 -45.35 42.00 -10.64
CA GLU A 301 -45.81 43.24 -9.98
C GLU A 301 -46.03 44.38 -10.97
N LYS A 302 -45.11 44.58 -11.93
CA LYS A 302 -45.28 45.58 -13.00
C LYS A 302 -46.50 45.30 -13.88
N LEU A 303 -46.72 44.03 -14.26
CA LEU A 303 -47.90 43.62 -15.03
C LEU A 303 -49.20 43.84 -14.24
N HIS A 304 -49.23 43.51 -12.95
CA HIS A 304 -50.37 43.77 -12.07
C HIS A 304 -50.67 45.27 -11.96
N SER A 305 -49.65 46.12 -11.82
CA SER A 305 -49.83 47.58 -11.81
C SER A 305 -50.39 48.08 -13.13
N GLY A 306 -49.85 47.63 -14.27
CA GLY A 306 -50.36 47.99 -15.59
C GLY A 306 -51.82 47.57 -15.77
N LYS A 307 -52.17 46.34 -15.37
CA LYS A 307 -53.55 45.85 -15.38
C LYS A 307 -54.48 46.71 -14.52
N ALA A 308 -54.05 47.12 -13.33
CA ALA A 308 -54.84 47.97 -12.44
C ALA A 308 -55.13 49.35 -13.07
N SER A 309 -54.16 49.95 -13.77
CA SER A 309 -54.34 51.20 -14.50
C SER A 309 -55.36 51.05 -15.64
N VAL A 310 -55.27 49.99 -16.45
CA VAL A 310 -56.24 49.72 -17.54
C VAL A 310 -57.64 49.49 -16.97
N PHE A 311 -57.77 48.69 -15.92
CA PHE A 311 -59.05 48.44 -15.26
C PHE A 311 -59.68 49.71 -14.66
N SER A 312 -58.84 50.64 -14.18
CA SER A 312 -59.31 51.95 -13.72
C SER A 312 -59.80 52.84 -14.86
N LEU A 313 -59.24 52.72 -16.06
CA LEU A 313 -59.71 53.43 -17.26
C LEU A 313 -61.01 52.82 -17.78
N GLU A 314 -61.10 51.50 -17.84
CA GLU A 314 -62.33 50.75 -18.18
C GLU A 314 -63.51 51.18 -17.30
N LYS A 315 -63.33 51.22 -15.98
CA LYS A 315 -64.38 51.73 -15.06
C LYS A 315 -64.81 53.16 -15.33
N GLN A 316 -63.87 54.03 -15.73
CA GLN A 316 -64.20 55.42 -16.07
C GLN A 316 -65.00 55.50 -17.37
N LEU A 317 -64.69 54.65 -18.35
CA LEU A 317 -65.45 54.52 -19.60
C LEU A 317 -66.86 54.00 -19.33
N ASP A 318 -67.01 52.94 -18.53
CA ASP A 318 -68.31 52.39 -18.13
C ASP A 318 -69.19 53.45 -17.44
N GLN A 319 -68.63 54.18 -16.48
CA GLN A 319 -69.34 55.24 -15.78
C GLN A 319 -69.78 56.36 -16.73
N ALA A 320 -68.92 56.79 -17.66
CA ALA A 320 -69.27 57.81 -18.64
C ALA A 320 -70.38 57.33 -19.60
N PHE A 321 -70.32 56.06 -20.00
CA PHE A 321 -71.33 55.43 -20.85
C PHE A 321 -72.69 55.33 -20.13
N GLU A 322 -72.72 54.81 -18.90
CA GLU A 322 -73.94 54.72 -18.08
C GLU A 322 -74.55 56.10 -17.81
N PHE A 323 -73.72 57.09 -17.47
CA PHE A 323 -74.21 58.46 -17.26
C PHE A 323 -74.84 59.03 -18.54
N SER A 324 -74.20 58.83 -19.69
CA SER A 324 -74.71 59.28 -20.99
C SER A 324 -76.09 58.68 -21.29
N ASN A 325 -76.25 57.35 -21.12
CA ASN A 325 -77.52 56.68 -21.37
C ASN A 325 -78.62 57.14 -20.41
N ASN A 326 -78.31 57.24 -19.11
CA ASN A 326 -79.29 57.70 -18.12
C ASN A 326 -79.75 59.15 -18.40
N LEU A 327 -78.83 60.03 -18.80
CA LEU A 327 -79.14 61.41 -19.14
C LEU A 327 -80.08 61.51 -20.35
N VAL A 328 -79.90 60.65 -21.36
CA VAL A 328 -80.76 60.63 -22.56
C VAL A 328 -82.13 60.01 -22.28
N GLU A 329 -82.18 58.89 -21.54
CA GLU A 329 -83.42 58.13 -21.35
C GLU A 329 -84.36 58.71 -20.29
N ARG A 330 -83.81 59.36 -19.25
CA ARG A 330 -84.54 59.64 -18.01
C ARG A 330 -84.59 61.11 -17.59
N SER A 331 -83.89 62.00 -18.28
CA SER A 331 -83.80 63.42 -17.90
C SER A 331 -84.60 64.32 -18.84
N SER A 332 -84.89 65.55 -18.38
CA SER A 332 -85.59 66.54 -19.20
C SER A 332 -84.67 67.13 -20.27
N SER A 333 -85.24 67.71 -21.33
CA SER A 333 -84.47 68.39 -22.39
C SER A 333 -83.57 69.50 -21.84
N SER A 334 -83.99 70.17 -20.75
CA SER A 334 -83.20 71.21 -20.09
C SER A 334 -81.95 70.65 -19.41
N ASP A 335 -82.07 69.53 -18.71
CA ASP A 335 -80.95 68.86 -18.02
C ASP A 335 -79.90 68.34 -19.02
N ILE A 336 -80.36 67.82 -20.16
CA ILE A 336 -79.50 67.40 -21.27
C ILE A 336 -78.68 68.59 -21.78
N MET A 337 -79.33 69.73 -22.03
CA MET A 337 -78.64 70.92 -22.55
C MET A 337 -77.69 71.55 -21.54
N LEU A 338 -77.99 71.49 -20.23
CA LEU A 338 -77.10 71.95 -19.16
C LEU A 338 -75.84 71.08 -19.03
N ASN A 339 -75.95 69.77 -19.24
CA ASN A 339 -74.82 68.83 -19.10
C ASN A 339 -74.04 68.60 -20.41
N LYS A 340 -74.58 69.02 -21.58
CA LYS A 340 -74.00 68.78 -22.91
C LYS A 340 -72.49 69.03 -22.97
N LYS A 341 -72.06 70.25 -22.59
CA LYS A 341 -70.65 70.66 -22.75
C LYS A 341 -69.71 69.82 -21.89
N ASN A 342 -70.06 69.59 -20.62
CA ASN A 342 -69.25 68.80 -19.70
C ASN A 342 -69.15 67.34 -20.14
N LEU A 343 -70.25 66.79 -20.68
CA LEU A 343 -70.27 65.42 -21.17
C LEU A 343 -69.43 65.26 -22.46
N GLU A 344 -69.56 66.20 -23.40
CA GLU A 344 -68.74 66.25 -24.62
C GLU A 344 -67.24 66.33 -24.29
N GLU A 345 -66.84 67.21 -23.36
CA GLU A 345 -65.45 67.34 -22.91
C GLU A 345 -64.96 66.05 -22.23
N ARG A 346 -65.75 65.46 -21.32
CA ARG A 346 -65.34 64.25 -20.60
C ARG A 346 -65.21 63.03 -21.53
N ILE A 347 -66.12 62.85 -22.47
CA ILE A 347 -66.05 61.77 -23.46
C ILE A 347 -64.82 61.97 -24.35
N LYS A 348 -64.57 63.21 -24.80
CA LYS A 348 -63.39 63.54 -25.59
C LYS A 348 -62.10 63.19 -24.83
N ASP A 349 -61.96 63.62 -23.56
CA ASP A 349 -60.79 63.33 -22.74
C ASP A 349 -60.54 61.82 -22.58
N LEU A 350 -61.61 61.03 -22.39
CA LEU A 350 -61.50 59.58 -22.23
C LEU A 350 -61.12 58.87 -23.54
N ILE A 351 -61.63 59.33 -24.68
CA ILE A 351 -61.30 58.76 -26.00
C ILE A 351 -59.86 59.14 -26.41
N GLU A 352 -59.42 60.35 -26.06
CA GLU A 352 -58.05 60.81 -26.35
C GLU A 352 -57.01 60.25 -25.36
N THR A 353 -57.44 59.57 -24.28
CA THR A 353 -56.54 58.93 -23.33
C THR A 353 -55.79 57.77 -23.98
N THR A 354 -54.45 57.86 -24.00
CA THR A 354 -53.59 56.81 -24.58
C THR A 354 -53.59 55.55 -23.72
N MET A 355 -53.75 54.39 -24.35
CA MET A 355 -53.67 53.10 -23.64
C MET A 355 -52.27 52.86 -23.07
N PRO A 356 -52.14 52.43 -21.81
CA PRO A 356 -50.86 52.06 -21.24
C PRO A 356 -50.19 50.94 -22.06
N ALA A 357 -48.94 51.17 -22.49
CA ALA A 357 -48.14 50.14 -23.14
C ALA A 357 -47.83 48.98 -22.19
N LEU A 358 -47.53 47.80 -22.74
CA LEU A 358 -47.13 46.63 -21.96
C LEU A 358 -45.82 46.93 -21.22
N PRO A 359 -45.78 46.86 -19.87
CA PRO A 359 -44.65 47.40 -19.10
C PRO A 359 -43.39 46.51 -19.12
N VAL A 360 -43.52 45.22 -19.44
CA VAL A 360 -42.42 44.25 -19.50
C VAL A 360 -42.72 43.12 -20.49
N SER A 361 -41.69 42.54 -21.11
CA SER A 361 -41.79 41.34 -21.95
C SER A 361 -41.90 40.06 -21.12
N SER A 362 -42.37 38.96 -21.72
CA SER A 362 -42.45 37.63 -21.10
C SER A 362 -41.16 36.79 -21.24
N CYS A 363 -40.24 37.20 -22.11
CA CYS A 363 -39.04 36.43 -22.43
C CYS A 363 -37.99 36.51 -21.31
N VAL A 364 -37.55 35.34 -20.83
CA VAL A 364 -36.47 35.15 -19.86
C VAL A 364 -35.65 33.94 -20.31
N GLU A 365 -34.33 34.12 -20.44
CA GLU A 365 -33.40 33.05 -20.85
C GLU A 365 -32.19 33.02 -19.89
N PHE A 366 -31.80 31.82 -19.48
CA PHE A 366 -30.54 31.60 -18.77
C PHE A 366 -29.51 31.07 -19.77
N VAL A 367 -28.39 31.78 -19.93
CA VAL A 367 -27.31 31.41 -20.83
C VAL A 367 -26.18 30.80 -20.00
N SER A 368 -25.98 29.49 -20.16
CA SER A 368 -24.90 28.76 -19.49
C SER A 368 -23.55 29.07 -20.13
N THR A 369 -22.56 29.39 -19.30
CA THR A 369 -21.16 29.54 -19.72
C THR A 369 -20.26 28.58 -18.93
N CYS A 370 -20.76 27.39 -18.61
CA CYS A 370 -20.08 26.43 -17.74
C CYS A 370 -18.69 26.09 -18.28
N GLU A 371 -17.67 26.74 -17.73
CA GLU A 371 -16.27 26.45 -17.95
C GLU A 371 -15.73 25.73 -16.71
N PRO A 372 -15.20 24.49 -16.87
CA PRO A 372 -14.71 23.70 -15.75
C PRO A 372 -13.63 24.43 -14.93
N GLU A 373 -12.84 25.30 -15.55
CA GLU A 373 -11.74 26.00 -14.88
C GLU A 373 -12.18 27.22 -14.05
N SER A 374 -13.31 27.87 -14.37
CA SER A 374 -13.68 29.17 -13.78
C SER A 374 -14.77 29.10 -12.70
N LEU A 375 -15.44 27.95 -12.55
CA LEU A 375 -16.62 27.78 -11.69
C LEU A 375 -17.75 28.80 -11.99
N SER A 376 -17.80 29.35 -13.21
CA SER A 376 -18.89 30.23 -13.66
C SER A 376 -20.05 29.41 -14.22
N LEU A 377 -21.27 29.62 -13.72
CA LEU A 377 -22.47 28.93 -14.21
C LEU A 377 -23.11 29.62 -15.44
N GLY A 378 -22.87 30.92 -15.64
CA GLY A 378 -23.52 31.70 -16.70
C GLY A 378 -24.21 32.96 -16.19
N PHE A 379 -25.06 33.55 -17.03
CA PHE A 379 -25.78 34.78 -16.72
C PHE A 379 -27.20 34.75 -17.29
N THR A 380 -28.10 35.51 -16.67
CA THR A 380 -29.49 35.65 -17.13
C THR A 380 -29.59 36.82 -18.10
N LYS A 381 -30.34 36.64 -19.19
CA LYS A 381 -30.58 37.66 -20.20
C LYS A 381 -32.08 37.90 -20.41
N PHE A 382 -32.39 39.12 -20.85
CA PHE A 382 -33.74 39.61 -21.04
C PHE A 382 -33.87 40.34 -22.37
N SER A 383 -34.84 39.94 -23.20
CA SER A 383 -35.17 40.66 -24.43
C SER A 383 -36.23 41.75 -24.18
N LYS A 384 -36.12 42.87 -24.90
CA LYS A 384 -37.11 43.96 -24.94
C LYS A 384 -38.10 43.83 -26.10
N THR A 385 -37.96 42.78 -26.91
CA THR A 385 -38.70 42.59 -28.15
C THR A 385 -40.13 42.12 -27.86
N ASP A 386 -41.10 42.76 -28.51
CA ASP A 386 -42.50 42.35 -28.49
C ASP A 386 -42.73 41.27 -29.57
N VAL A 387 -42.77 40.02 -29.11
CA VAL A 387 -42.97 38.86 -29.98
C VAL A 387 -44.33 38.90 -30.68
N GLN A 388 -45.37 39.52 -30.09
CA GLN A 388 -46.71 39.59 -30.69
C GLN A 388 -46.84 40.72 -31.72
N GLY A 389 -46.06 41.79 -31.60
CA GLY A 389 -46.04 42.91 -32.56
C GLY A 389 -45.11 42.69 -33.76
N SER A 390 -44.25 41.68 -33.70
CA SER A 390 -43.29 41.35 -34.76
C SER A 390 -43.99 40.63 -35.93
N THR A 391 -43.62 40.97 -37.17
CA THR A 391 -44.29 40.49 -38.39
C THR A 391 -43.34 39.71 -39.30
N VAL A 392 -43.90 38.78 -40.09
CA VAL A 392 -43.16 38.11 -41.17
C VAL A 392 -43.75 38.54 -42.51
N GLU A 393 -42.95 39.21 -43.32
CA GLU A 393 -43.29 39.63 -44.68
C GLU A 393 -42.84 38.59 -45.72
N GLY A 394 -43.56 38.50 -46.84
CA GLY A 394 -43.28 37.56 -47.93
C GLY A 394 -44.04 36.22 -47.85
N LEU A 395 -44.89 36.01 -46.85
CA LEU A 395 -45.73 34.80 -46.70
C LEU A 395 -46.84 34.70 -47.76
N ASP A 396 -47.19 35.81 -48.40
CA ASP A 396 -48.20 35.94 -49.45
C ASP A 396 -47.69 35.57 -50.85
N GLN A 397 -46.41 35.22 -50.97
CA GLN A 397 -45.78 34.82 -52.23
C GLN A 397 -46.07 33.35 -52.55
N ASN A 398 -46.31 33.06 -53.84
CA ASN A 398 -46.43 31.68 -54.32
C ASN A 398 -45.04 31.05 -54.42
N PHE A 399 -44.71 30.14 -53.51
CA PHE A 399 -43.43 29.43 -53.51
C PHE A 399 -43.42 28.32 -54.56
N GLN A 400 -42.41 28.33 -55.44
CA GLN A 400 -42.21 27.30 -56.45
C GLN A 400 -41.11 26.34 -56.01
N ALA A 401 -41.34 25.03 -56.20
CA ALA A 401 -40.34 24.00 -55.95
C ALA A 401 -39.05 24.28 -56.73
N GLY A 402 -37.91 24.19 -56.04
CA GLY A 402 -36.58 24.42 -56.61
C GLY A 402 -36.17 25.89 -56.75
N VAL A 403 -37.00 26.86 -56.36
CA VAL A 403 -36.70 28.30 -56.40
C VAL A 403 -36.46 28.82 -54.98
N GLU A 404 -35.40 29.64 -54.80
CA GLU A 404 -35.11 30.31 -53.53
C GLU A 404 -36.20 31.34 -53.20
N ALA A 405 -36.84 31.16 -52.06
CA ALA A 405 -37.83 32.04 -51.48
C ALA A 405 -37.22 32.83 -50.31
N GLU A 406 -37.68 34.06 -50.13
CA GLU A 406 -37.22 34.96 -49.06
C GLU A 406 -38.39 35.38 -48.17
N LEU A 407 -38.21 35.23 -46.86
CA LEU A 407 -39.08 35.80 -45.84
C LEU A 407 -38.29 36.83 -45.03
N LEU A 408 -38.95 37.93 -44.68
CA LEU A 408 -38.38 38.97 -43.83
C LEU A 408 -39.10 38.98 -42.48
N ILE A 409 -38.38 38.78 -41.39
CA ILE A 409 -38.90 38.86 -40.02
C ILE A 409 -38.53 40.23 -39.46
N CYS A 410 -39.56 41.05 -39.27
CA CYS A 410 -39.44 42.40 -38.73
C CYS A 410 -39.77 42.37 -37.24
N LEU A 411 -38.74 42.52 -36.39
CA LEU A 411 -38.91 42.56 -34.94
C LEU A 411 -39.38 43.94 -34.50
N LYS A 412 -40.38 44.00 -33.62
CA LYS A 412 -40.83 45.26 -33.01
C LYS A 412 -40.45 45.33 -31.54
N SER A 413 -40.00 46.51 -31.11
CA SER A 413 -39.86 46.84 -29.70
C SER A 413 -41.23 47.22 -29.10
N SER A 414 -41.36 47.15 -27.77
CA SER A 414 -42.57 47.57 -27.05
C SER A 414 -42.94 49.05 -27.23
N GLU A 415 -42.08 49.86 -27.85
CA GLU A 415 -42.26 51.29 -28.12
C GLU A 415 -42.66 51.58 -29.59
N GLY A 416 -42.83 50.54 -30.43
CA GLY A 416 -43.34 50.67 -31.80
C GLY A 416 -42.31 51.10 -32.85
N GLU A 417 -41.09 51.50 -32.46
CA GLU A 417 -39.99 51.77 -33.40
C GLU A 417 -39.18 50.51 -33.72
N ILE A 418 -38.82 50.39 -35.01
CA ILE A 418 -37.81 49.47 -35.52
C ILE A 418 -36.45 50.05 -35.11
N SER A 419 -35.90 49.61 -33.97
CA SER A 419 -34.66 50.17 -33.46
C SER A 419 -33.44 49.54 -34.15
N ASN A 420 -32.66 50.35 -34.89
CA ASN A 420 -31.33 50.03 -35.42
C ASN A 420 -30.29 49.82 -34.29
N THR A 421 -30.49 48.82 -33.44
CA THR A 421 -29.51 48.41 -32.44
C THR A 421 -29.17 46.94 -32.67
N GLN A 422 -27.91 46.55 -32.50
CA GLN A 422 -27.48 45.15 -32.59
C GLN A 422 -28.39 44.30 -31.70
N HIS A 423 -29.28 43.51 -32.30
CA HIS A 423 -30.17 42.66 -31.54
C HIS A 423 -29.30 41.53 -31.00
N THR A 424 -29.44 41.25 -29.71
CA THR A 424 -28.82 40.05 -29.14
C THR A 424 -29.78 38.86 -29.23
N ASP A 425 -30.96 39.05 -29.83
CA ASP A 425 -32.01 38.04 -29.94
C ASP A 425 -31.67 37.01 -31.02
N ARG A 426 -32.00 35.74 -30.75
CA ARG A 426 -31.80 34.64 -31.69
C ARG A 426 -33.15 34.25 -32.29
N VAL A 427 -33.28 34.39 -33.61
CA VAL A 427 -34.48 33.99 -34.36
C VAL A 427 -34.29 32.58 -34.92
N GLU A 428 -35.13 31.64 -34.47
CA GLU A 428 -35.20 30.29 -35.03
C GLU A 428 -36.45 30.14 -35.89
N ILE A 429 -36.28 29.60 -37.10
CA ILE A 429 -37.34 29.45 -38.09
C ILE A 429 -37.57 27.98 -38.34
N HIS A 430 -38.83 27.57 -38.21
CA HIS A 430 -39.28 26.22 -38.48
C HIS A 430 -40.28 26.26 -39.63
N ILE A 431 -39.99 25.50 -40.69
CA ILE A 431 -40.90 25.29 -41.83
C ILE A 431 -41.39 23.86 -41.77
N ASP A 432 -42.72 23.67 -41.84
CA ASP A 432 -43.40 22.37 -41.78
C ASP A 432 -44.24 22.19 -43.07
N PRO A 433 -44.11 21.08 -43.83
CA PRO A 433 -43.28 19.90 -43.56
C PRO A 433 -41.77 20.13 -43.73
N ALA A 434 -40.98 19.79 -42.71
CA ALA A 434 -39.52 20.00 -42.72
C ALA A 434 -38.81 19.16 -43.81
N ASP A 435 -39.39 18.04 -44.21
CA ASP A 435 -38.88 17.17 -45.27
C ASP A 435 -39.08 17.76 -46.67
N GLN A 436 -39.93 18.78 -46.83
CA GLN A 436 -40.17 19.51 -48.07
C GLN A 436 -39.29 20.76 -48.25
N VAL A 437 -38.33 21.00 -47.36
CA VAL A 437 -37.35 22.09 -47.51
C VAL A 437 -35.97 21.50 -47.76
N SER A 438 -35.28 21.97 -48.79
CA SER A 438 -33.94 21.51 -49.19
C SER A 438 -32.82 22.33 -48.56
N SER A 439 -33.05 23.61 -48.30
CA SER A 439 -32.13 24.49 -47.57
C SER A 439 -32.92 25.58 -46.86
N LEU A 440 -32.47 25.98 -45.67
CA LEU A 440 -32.95 27.14 -44.92
C LEU A 440 -31.73 27.85 -44.31
N VAL A 441 -31.56 29.13 -44.62
CA VAL A 441 -30.49 29.99 -44.10
C VAL A 441 -31.12 31.23 -43.50
N THR A 442 -30.72 31.56 -42.28
CA THR A 442 -31.15 32.77 -41.59
C THR A 442 -29.97 33.72 -41.39
N SER A 443 -30.18 35.01 -41.66
CA SER A 443 -29.16 36.05 -41.48
C SER A 443 -29.80 37.34 -40.98
N GLU A 444 -29.12 38.04 -40.07
CA GLU A 444 -29.50 39.38 -39.62
C GLU A 444 -29.10 40.42 -40.67
N LYS A 445 -30.00 41.36 -41.00
CA LYS A 445 -29.75 42.48 -41.90
C LYS A 445 -29.28 43.71 -41.10
N GLU A 446 -28.64 44.66 -41.78
CA GLU A 446 -28.10 45.88 -41.17
C GLU A 446 -29.16 46.78 -40.52
N ASP A 447 -30.43 46.62 -40.90
CA ASP A 447 -31.60 47.32 -40.36
C ASP A 447 -32.19 46.64 -39.10
N GLY A 448 -31.55 45.58 -38.59
CA GLY A 448 -32.00 44.82 -37.42
C GLY A 448 -33.10 43.79 -37.70
N ASN A 449 -33.57 43.67 -38.94
CA ASN A 449 -34.51 42.63 -39.35
C ASN A 449 -33.80 41.32 -39.66
N PHE A 450 -34.50 40.19 -39.54
CA PHE A 450 -33.95 38.89 -39.90
C PHE A 450 -34.45 38.46 -41.27
N GLN A 451 -33.55 37.96 -42.11
CA GLN A 451 -33.87 37.40 -43.42
C GLN A 451 -33.78 35.88 -43.36
N ALA A 452 -34.78 35.21 -43.91
CA ALA A 452 -34.81 33.77 -44.07
C ALA A 452 -34.87 33.42 -45.55
N LYS A 453 -33.89 32.66 -46.03
CA LYS A 453 -33.84 32.17 -47.39
C LYS A 453 -34.01 30.67 -47.39
N PHE A 454 -34.97 30.16 -48.15
CA PHE A 454 -35.23 28.73 -48.21
C PHE A 454 -35.61 28.25 -49.61
N VAL A 455 -35.40 26.96 -49.88
CA VAL A 455 -35.76 26.33 -51.15
C VAL A 455 -36.69 25.16 -50.88
N ALA A 456 -37.94 25.26 -51.33
CA ALA A 456 -38.92 24.16 -51.26
C ALA A 456 -38.59 23.06 -52.28
N LYS A 457 -38.83 21.80 -51.94
CA LYS A 457 -38.58 20.63 -52.80
C LYS A 457 -39.67 20.39 -53.83
#